data_AF-A0A661VFT8-F1
#
_entry.id   AF-A0A661VFT8-F1
#
_cell.length_a   1.000
_cell.length_b   1.000
_cell.length_c   1.000
_cell.angle_alpha   90.00
_cell.angle_beta   90.00
_cell.angle_gamma   90.00
#
_symmetry.space_group_name_H-M   'P 1'
#
loop_
_entity.id
_entity.type
_entity.pdbx_description
1 polymer ?
#
loop_
_entity_poly.entity_id
_entity_poly.type
_entity_poly.pdbx_seq_one_letter_code
_entity_poly.pdbx_strand_id
1 'polypeptide(L)'
;MTLKIGQTLQDRYRIVSLLGKGGMAAVYKAKHMQLNVAVAVKEMIPQPGLDSQTLAYLRQQFRQEARILARLDHPHLVRVSDFFEERDNAYLV
;
A
#
# COMPACT_ATOMS: atom_id res chain seq x y z
N MET A 1 0.21 13.36 0.08
CA MET A 1 1.53 13.60 0.72
C MET A 1 2.13 12.23 1.02
N THR A 2 3.41 11.99 0.77
CA THR A 2 4.04 10.68 1.05
C THR A 2 4.16 10.43 2.55
N LEU A 3 4.12 9.16 2.96
CA LEU A 3 4.32 8.75 4.35
C LEU A 3 5.70 9.16 4.87
N LYS A 4 5.77 9.51 6.16
CA LYS A 4 7.02 9.89 6.83
C LYS A 4 7.66 8.68 7.52
N ILE A 5 8.98 8.66 7.61
CA ILE A 5 9.70 7.68 8.43
C ILE A 5 9.21 7.78 9.88
N GLY A 6 8.97 6.63 10.50
CA GLY A 6 8.46 6.53 11.87
C GLY A 6 6.94 6.62 12.00
N GLN A 7 6.22 7.03 10.94
CA GLN A 7 4.76 6.98 10.89
C GLN A 7 4.28 5.53 10.99
N THR A 8 3.21 5.31 11.74
CA THR A 8 2.58 3.99 11.88
C THR A 8 1.23 4.01 11.19
N LEU A 9 0.94 2.95 10.42
CA LEU A 9 -0.36 2.67 9.82
C LEU A 9 -1.06 1.56 10.60
N GLN A 10 -2.36 1.71 10.84
CA GLN A 10 -3.20 0.74 11.55
C GLN A 10 -2.61 0.25 12.88
N ASP A 11 -1.77 1.07 13.53
CA ASP A 11 -0.96 0.71 14.71
C ASP A 11 -0.12 -0.59 14.56
N ARG A 12 0.09 -1.05 13.31
CA ARG A 12 0.75 -2.33 12.99
C ARG A 12 1.98 -2.15 12.12
N TYR A 13 1.98 -1.21 11.18
CA TYR A 13 3.04 -1.08 10.18
C TYR A 13 3.77 0.24 10.35
N ARG A 14 5.01 0.18 10.87
CA ARG A 14 5.84 1.38 11.03
C ARG A 14 6.73 1.61 9.82
N ILE A 15 6.61 2.76 9.18
CA ILE A 15 7.40 3.13 8.00
C ILE A 15 8.87 3.32 8.37
N VAL A 16 9.75 2.65 7.64
CA VAL A 16 11.21 2.67 7.84
C VAL A 16 11.89 3.52 6.77
N SER A 17 11.54 3.33 5.49
CA SER A 17 12.11 4.09 4.38
C SER A 17 11.24 4.02 3.13
N LEU A 18 11.40 4.98 2.22
CA LEU A 18 10.84 4.88 0.87
C LEU A 18 11.70 3.91 0.03
N LEU A 19 11.06 2.97 -0.67
CA LEU A 19 11.71 2.06 -1.61
C LEU A 19 11.60 2.56 -3.05
N GLY A 20 10.47 3.17 -3.40
CA GLY A 20 10.27 3.72 -4.73
C GLY A 20 8.96 4.51 -4.83
N LYS A 21 8.90 5.44 -5.77
CA LYS A 21 7.72 6.25 -6.05
C LYS A 21 7.57 6.39 -7.56
N GLY A 22 6.37 6.16 -8.06
CA GLY A 22 6.03 6.25 -9.48
C GLY A 22 4.58 6.69 -9.68
N GLY A 23 4.16 6.72 -10.95
CA GLY A 23 2.95 7.41 -11.45
C GLY A 23 1.74 7.47 -10.52
N MET A 24 1.33 6.35 -9.93
CA MET A 24 0.10 6.25 -9.10
C MET A 24 0.35 5.65 -7.71
N ALA A 25 1.60 5.41 -7.30
CA ALA A 25 1.90 4.75 -6.04
C ALA A 25 3.29 5.06 -5.48
N ALA A 26 3.43 4.94 -4.17
CA ALA A 26 4.71 4.84 -3.50
C ALA A 26 4.80 3.52 -2.72
N VAL A 27 5.98 2.91 -2.72
CA VAL A 27 6.28 1.69 -1.98
C VAL A 27 7.29 2.02 -0.89
N TYR A 28 7.01 1.58 0.32
CA TYR A 28 7.82 1.82 1.50
C TYR A 28 8.26 0.50 2.11
N LYS A 29 9.46 0.48 2.70
CA LYS A 29 9.84 -0.54 3.66
C LYS A 29 9.17 -0.19 4.97
N ALA A 30 8.49 -1.14 5.57
CA ALA A 30 7.90 -1.00 6.89
C ALA A 30 8.30 -2.18 7.78
N LYS A 31 8.08 -2.00 9.07
CA LYS A 31 8.17 -3.07 10.07
C LYS A 31 6.77 -3.40 10.54
N HIS A 32 6.34 -4.66 10.39
CA HIS A 32 5.17 -5.16 11.10
C HIS A 32 5.56 -5.28 12.57
N MET A 33 5.00 -4.42 13.42
CA MET A 33 5.46 -4.24 14.80
C MET A 33 5.20 -5.47 15.68
N GLN A 34 4.02 -6.10 15.55
CA GLN A 34 3.67 -7.30 16.32
C GLN A 34 4.45 -8.54 15.88
N LEU A 35 4.61 -8.76 14.58
CA LEU A 35 5.32 -9.92 14.03
C LEU A 35 6.84 -9.73 13.97
N ASN A 36 7.32 -8.50 14.18
CA ASN A 36 8.74 -8.12 14.12
C ASN A 36 9.43 -8.44 12.77
N VAL A 37 8.68 -8.46 11.67
CA VAL A 37 9.19 -8.73 10.32
C VAL A 37 9.17 -7.48 9.45
N ALA A 38 10.06 -7.43 8.46
CA ALA A 38 10.04 -6.40 7.43
C ALA A 38 8.98 -6.71 6.37
N VAL A 39 8.23 -5.70 5.94
CA VAL A 39 7.21 -5.80 4.90
C VAL A 39 7.36 -4.63 3.92
N ALA A 40 6.79 -4.77 2.73
CA ALA A 40 6.56 -3.66 1.82
C ALA A 40 5.16 -3.10 2.06
N VAL A 41 4.99 -1.79 2.02
CA VAL A 41 3.68 -1.14 2.02
C VAL A 41 3.58 -0.32 0.75
N LYS A 42 2.62 -0.64 -0.14
CA LYS A 42 2.32 0.18 -1.32
C LYS A 42 1.13 1.07 -0.99
N GLU A 43 1.34 2.37 -1.07
CA GLU A 43 0.33 3.41 -0.93
C GLU A 43 -0.15 3.82 -2.32
N MET A 44 -1.47 3.86 -2.52
CA MET A 44 -2.07 4.49 -3.69
C MET A 44 -1.95 6.02 -3.57
N ILE A 45 -1.29 6.65 -4.54
CA ILE A 45 -1.12 8.11 -4.62
C ILE A 45 -1.89 8.61 -5.85
N PRO A 46 -3.14 9.09 -5.68
CA PRO A 46 -3.85 9.74 -6.78
C PRO A 46 -3.15 11.05 -7.19
N GLN A 47 -3.15 11.34 -8.49
CA GLN A 47 -2.62 12.60 -8.99
C GLN A 47 -3.60 13.75 -8.67
N PRO A 48 -3.09 14.96 -8.39
CA PRO A 48 -3.94 16.14 -8.23
C PRO A 48 -4.75 16.40 -9.50
N GLY A 49 -5.99 16.88 -9.35
CA GLY A 49 -6.83 17.30 -10.49
C GLY A 49 -7.61 16.18 -11.18
N LEU A 50 -7.54 14.93 -10.69
CA LEU A 50 -8.41 13.85 -11.15
C LEU A 50 -9.87 14.10 -10.72
N ASP A 51 -10.81 13.83 -11.62
CA ASP A 51 -12.23 13.84 -11.30
C ASP A 51 -12.60 12.67 -10.36
N SER A 52 -13.77 12.78 -9.73
CA SER A 52 -14.24 11.79 -8.75
C SER A 52 -14.47 10.39 -9.34
N GLN A 53 -14.86 10.29 -10.61
CA GLN A 53 -15.09 9.00 -11.27
C GLN A 53 -13.77 8.29 -11.54
N THR A 54 -12.77 9.01 -12.04
CA THR A 54 -11.42 8.50 -12.27
C THR A 54 -10.75 8.08 -10.97
N LEU A 55 -10.88 8.87 -9.89
CA LEU A 55 -10.39 8.49 -8.57
C LEU A 55 -11.05 7.20 -8.05
N ALA A 56 -12.37 7.07 -8.20
CA ALA A 56 -13.10 5.88 -7.80
C ALA A 56 -12.66 4.64 -8.60
N TYR A 57 -12.47 4.80 -9.92
CA TYR A 57 -11.98 3.74 -10.79
C TYR A 57 -10.57 3.26 -10.38
N LEU A 58 -9.64 4.18 -10.12
CA LEU A 58 -8.28 3.83 -9.69
C LEU A 58 -8.28 3.12 -8.33
N ARG A 59 -9.11 3.57 -7.38
CA ARG A 59 -9.29 2.87 -6.09
C ARG A 59 -9.83 1.46 -6.28
N GLN A 60 -10.79 1.28 -7.18
CA GLN A 60 -11.32 -0.04 -7.50
C GLN A 60 -10.26 -0.95 -8.13
N GLN A 61 -9.44 -0.45 -9.06
CA GLN A 61 -8.34 -1.21 -9.66
C GLN A 61 -7.31 -1.63 -8.61
N PHE A 62 -6.92 -0.72 -7.72
CA PHE A 62 -5.98 -0.99 -6.63
C PHE A 62 -6.50 -2.07 -5.67
N ARG A 63 -7.79 -2.01 -5.31
CA ARG A 63 -8.44 -3.05 -4.49
C ARG A 63 -8.51 -4.40 -5.23
N GLN A 64 -8.74 -4.38 -6.54
CA GLN A 64 -8.79 -5.58 -7.35
C GLN A 64 -7.40 -6.24 -7.47
N GLU A 65 -6.34 -5.44 -7.65
CA GLU A 65 -4.94 -5.91 -7.63
C GLU A 65 -4.65 -6.66 -6.31
N ALA A 66 -4.95 -6.05 -5.17
CA ALA A 66 -4.74 -6.68 -3.86
C ALA A 66 -5.52 -7.99 -3.72
N ARG A 67 -6.78 -8.03 -4.16
CA ARG A 67 -7.61 -9.25 -4.14
C ARG A 67 -7.07 -10.38 -5.01
N ILE A 68 -6.54 -10.06 -6.19
CA ILE A 68 -5.94 -11.05 -7.09
C ILE A 68 -4.67 -11.60 -6.44
N LEU A 69 -3.75 -10.71 -6.02
CA LEU A 69 -2.47 -11.11 -5.45
C LEU A 69 -2.62 -11.88 -4.13
N ALA A 70 -3.61 -11.56 -3.29
CA ALA A 70 -3.88 -12.27 -2.05
C ALA A 70 -4.32 -13.74 -2.25
N ARG A 71 -4.78 -14.10 -3.46
CA ARG A 71 -5.17 -15.48 -3.81
C ARG A 71 -4.04 -16.28 -4.44
N LEU A 72 -2.92 -15.65 -4.79
CA LEU A 72 -1.79 -16.30 -5.40
C LEU A 72 -0.83 -16.75 -4.31
N ASP A 73 -0.53 -18.04 -4.26
CA ASP A 73 0.47 -18.62 -3.36
C ASP A 73 1.46 -19.44 -4.18
N HIS A 74 2.62 -18.85 -4.47
CA HIS A 74 3.64 -19.45 -5.30
C HIS A 74 5.04 -18.92 -4.90
N PRO A 75 6.08 -19.76 -4.84
CA PRO A 75 7.42 -19.36 -4.38
C PRO A 75 8.11 -18.29 -5.24
N HIS A 76 7.63 -18.04 -6.45
CA HIS A 76 8.14 -17.00 -7.37
C HIS A 76 7.22 -15.78 -7.49
N LEU A 77 6.18 -15.67 -6.65
CA LEU A 77 5.28 -14.52 -6.62
C LEU A 77 5.34 -13.83 -5.25
N VAL A 78 5.19 -12.52 -5.26
CA VAL A 78 5.04 -11.75 -4.02
C VAL A 78 3.67 -12.04 -3.43
N ARG A 79 3.64 -12.36 -2.15
CA ARG A 79 2.40 -12.59 -1.41
C ARG A 79 1.90 -11.29 -0.82
N VAL A 80 0.64 -10.96 -1.09
CA VAL A 80 -0.08 -9.89 -0.39
C VAL A 80 -0.72 -10.46 0.86
N SER A 81 -0.44 -9.82 1.98
CA SER A 81 -0.85 -10.20 3.34
C SER A 81 -1.99 -9.35 3.88
N ASP A 82 -2.13 -8.11 3.40
CA ASP A 82 -3.12 -7.17 3.92
C ASP A 82 -3.56 -6.13 2.87
N PHE A 83 -4.76 -5.58 3.06
CA PHE A 83 -5.28 -4.43 2.34
C PHE A 83 -6.17 -3.62 3.27
N PHE A 84 -5.92 -2.32 3.37
CA PHE A 84 -6.69 -1.44 4.23
C PHE A 84 -6.74 0.00 3.72
N GLU A 85 -7.69 0.76 4.23
CA GLU A 85 -7.83 2.19 3.97
C GLU A 85 -7.59 2.97 5.26
N GLU A 86 -6.85 4.07 5.19
CA GLU A 86 -6.58 4.97 6.32
C GLU A 86 -6.32 6.40 5.81
N ARG A 87 -6.92 7.41 6.45
CA ARG A 87 -6.76 8.84 6.09
C ARG A 87 -7.04 9.10 4.60
N ASP A 88 -8.14 8.56 4.10
CA ASP A 88 -8.62 8.66 2.71
C ASP A 88 -7.71 8.06 1.63
N ASN A 89 -6.67 7.32 2.03
CA ASN A 89 -5.77 6.58 1.15
C ASN A 89 -5.94 5.07 1.33
N ALA A 90 -5.57 4.32 0.29
CA ALA A 90 -5.57 2.86 0.28
C ALA A 90 -4.14 2.31 0.30
N TYR A 91 -3.94 1.22 1.02
CA TYR A 91 -2.66 0.57 1.21
C TYR A 91 -2.78 -0.93 0.98
N LEU A 92 -1.74 -1.53 0.40
CA LEU A 92 -1.57 -2.99 0.36
C LEU A 92 -0.21 -3.36 0.95
N VAL A 93 -0.16 -4.51 1.63
CA VAL A 93 1.04 -5.03 2.30
C VAL A 93 1.40 -6.39 1.75
#